data_AF-A0A2E9RS74-F1
#
_entry.id   AF-A0A2E9RS74-F1
#
_cell.length_a   1.000
_cell.length_b   1.000
_cell.length_c   1.000
_cell.angle_alpha   90.00
_cell.angle_beta   90.00
_cell.angle_gamma   90.00
#
_symmetry.space_group_name_H-M   'P 1'
#
loop_
_entity.id
_entity.type
_entity.pdbx_description
1 polymer ?
#
loop_
_entity_poly.entity_id
_entity_poly.type
_entity_poly.pdbx_seq_one_letter_code
_entity_poly.pdbx_strand_id
1 'polypeptide(L)'
;MPKLLPSRTKYRKIHRGRIRGNATRGTKVSFGEYGIQSLTRGRMTSNQIEAARVAINRHLKRKGKVWIRVFPHKSVTKKPAETRQGKGKGPVDHWVAVIRPGHVLFEVAGCSLTIARQALSLADAKLPFRCRLVSRVQSF
;
A
#
# COMPACT_ATOMS: atom_id res chain seq x y z
N MET A 1 -2.95 7.25 -15.42
CA MET A 1 -4.08 6.72 -14.62
C MET A 1 -4.38 7.68 -13.47
N PRO A 2 -5.64 7.86 -13.09
CA PRO A 2 -5.98 8.71 -11.94
C PRO A 2 -5.28 8.19 -10.69
N LYS A 3 -4.63 9.09 -9.94
CA LYS A 3 -4.00 8.76 -8.64
C LYS A 3 -5.09 8.20 -7.72
N LEU A 4 -4.88 7.02 -7.14
CA LEU A 4 -5.75 6.46 -6.09
C LEU A 4 -5.93 7.51 -4.98
N LEU A 5 -7.15 8.04 -4.84
CA LEU A 5 -7.52 9.04 -3.85
C LEU A 5 -9.02 8.92 -3.50
N PRO A 6 -9.44 9.36 -2.31
CA PRO A 6 -10.85 9.34 -1.94
C PRO A 6 -11.64 10.34 -2.79
N SER A 7 -12.78 9.91 -3.35
CA SER A 7 -13.66 10.78 -4.15
C SER A 7 -14.24 11.94 -3.33
N ARG A 8 -14.62 11.68 -2.08
CA ARG A 8 -15.12 12.68 -1.13
C ARG A 8 -14.60 12.36 0.27
N THR A 9 -14.24 13.39 1.04
CA THR A 9 -13.90 13.24 2.46
C THR A 9 -14.68 14.23 3.32
N LYS A 10 -15.08 13.81 4.52
CA LYS A 10 -15.74 14.70 5.50
C LYS A 10 -14.81 15.84 5.93
N TYR A 11 -13.52 15.55 6.10
CA TYR A 11 -12.50 16.51 6.51
C TYR A 11 -11.31 16.49 5.56
N ARG A 12 -10.96 17.67 5.02
CA ARG A 12 -9.86 17.81 4.07
C ARG A 12 -8.47 17.63 4.72
N LYS A 13 -8.26 18.16 5.94
CA LYS A 13 -6.94 18.19 6.61
C LYS A 13 -6.95 17.40 7.92
N ILE A 14 -6.32 16.22 7.96
CA ILE A 14 -6.34 15.32 9.13
C ILE A 14 -5.03 15.41 9.93
N HIS A 15 -5.05 15.17 11.25
CA HIS A 15 -3.85 15.05 12.07
C HIS A 15 -2.99 13.84 11.64
N ARG A 16 -1.66 14.00 11.67
CA ARG A 16 -0.71 12.94 11.27
C ARG A 16 -0.89 11.66 12.09
N GLY A 17 -1.15 11.77 13.39
CA GLY A 17 -1.29 10.65 14.32
C GLY A 17 -0.02 9.80 14.45
N ARG A 18 -0.07 8.79 15.33
CA ARG A 18 1.01 7.81 15.55
C ARG A 18 0.70 6.49 14.87
N ILE A 19 1.73 5.80 14.38
CA ILE A 19 1.63 4.45 13.78
C ILE A 19 2.22 3.46 14.79
N ARG A 20 1.38 3.02 15.72
CA ARG A 20 1.75 2.06 16.78
C ARG A 20 0.98 0.75 16.60
N GLY A 21 1.51 -0.31 17.20
CA GLY A 21 0.94 -1.65 17.21
C GLY A 21 1.09 -2.41 15.90
N ASN A 22 0.65 -3.66 15.94
CA ASN A 22 0.57 -4.56 14.80
C ASN A 22 -0.81 -4.44 14.13
N ALA A 23 -0.90 -4.94 12.91
CA ALA A 23 -2.17 -5.05 12.20
C ALA A 23 -3.07 -6.08 12.89
N THR A 24 -4.31 -5.68 13.20
CA THR A 24 -5.35 -6.59 13.73
C THR A 24 -6.27 -7.12 12.62
N ARG A 25 -6.29 -6.46 11.47
CA ARG A 25 -7.15 -6.78 10.32
C ARG A 25 -6.32 -6.82 9.04
N GLY A 26 -6.81 -7.51 8.02
CA GLY A 26 -6.12 -7.61 6.73
C GLY A 26 -4.77 -8.31 6.83
N THR A 27 -4.64 -9.26 7.76
CA THR A 27 -3.38 -9.97 8.04
C THR A 27 -3.24 -11.30 7.28
N LYS A 28 -4.34 -11.80 6.71
CA LYS A 28 -4.40 -13.04 5.94
C LYS A 28 -4.71 -12.73 4.48
N VAL A 29 -4.17 -13.54 3.57
CA VAL A 29 -4.55 -13.53 2.14
C VAL A 29 -6.00 -14.00 2.04
N SER A 30 -6.89 -13.20 1.45
CA SER A 30 -8.34 -13.53 1.41
C SER A 30 -8.90 -13.76 0.01
N PHE A 31 -8.33 -13.11 -1.01
CA PHE A 31 -8.80 -13.19 -2.38
C PHE A 31 -7.87 -14.03 -3.25
N GLY A 32 -6.57 -13.72 -3.23
CA GLY A 32 -5.57 -14.39 -4.04
C GLY A 32 -5.05 -15.71 -3.45
N GLU A 33 -4.03 -16.26 -4.11
CA GLU A 33 -3.28 -17.45 -3.69
C GLU A 33 -1.99 -17.05 -2.96
N TYR A 34 -1.37 -15.96 -3.41
CA TYR A 34 -0.15 -15.40 -2.85
C TYR A 34 -0.33 -13.92 -2.54
N GLY A 35 0.44 -13.40 -1.59
CA GLY A 35 0.42 -11.98 -1.26
C GLY A 35 1.72 -11.51 -0.65
N ILE A 36 1.81 -10.19 -0.47
CA ILE A 36 2.95 -9.53 0.17
C ILE A 36 2.51 -8.87 1.47
N GLN A 37 3.14 -9.26 2.57
CA GLN A 37 2.83 -8.82 3.92
C GLN A 37 3.93 -7.91 4.46
N SER A 38 3.55 -6.74 4.97
CA SER A 38 4.48 -5.79 5.59
C SER A 38 5.08 -6.33 6.91
N LEU A 39 6.39 -6.14 7.09
CA LEU A 39 7.11 -6.47 8.33
C LEU A 39 7.35 -5.24 9.20
N THR A 40 7.41 -4.06 8.59
CA THR A 40 7.61 -2.80 9.30
C THR A 40 6.41 -1.87 9.13
N ARG A 41 6.46 -0.72 9.80
CA ARG A 41 5.41 0.28 9.81
C ARG A 41 5.77 1.45 8.92
N GLY A 42 4.78 2.09 8.31
CA GLY A 42 5.03 3.24 7.45
C GLY A 42 3.77 3.88 6.88
N ARG A 43 3.99 4.92 6.09
CA ARG A 43 2.97 5.54 5.24
C ARG A 43 3.30 5.22 3.80
N MET A 44 2.36 4.59 3.11
CA MET A 44 2.49 4.22 1.71
C MET A 44 1.73 5.24 0.87
N THR A 45 2.40 5.90 -0.07
CA THR A 45 1.77 6.90 -0.94
C THR A 45 0.97 6.25 -2.06
N SER A 46 0.02 6.99 -2.64
CA SER A 46 -0.70 6.55 -3.85
C SER A 46 0.24 6.14 -4.99
N ASN A 47 1.36 6.87 -5.14
CA ASN A 47 2.35 6.61 -6.19
C ASN A 47 3.11 5.29 -5.94
N GLN A 48 3.43 4.97 -4.68
CA GLN A 48 4.08 3.70 -4.34
C GLN A 48 3.13 2.51 -4.55
N ILE A 49 1.84 2.67 -4.23
CA ILE A 49 0.81 1.66 -4.52
C ILE A 49 0.77 1.38 -6.02
N GLU A 50 0.73 2.43 -6.84
CA GLU A 50 0.67 2.29 -8.29
C GLU A 50 1.97 1.73 -8.88
N ALA A 51 3.13 2.16 -8.40
CA ALA A 51 4.42 1.64 -8.84
C ALA A 51 4.55 0.14 -8.58
N ALA A 52 4.14 -0.32 -7.39
CA ALA A 52 4.11 -1.74 -7.05
C ALA A 52 3.11 -2.52 -7.92
N ARG A 53 1.89 -2.00 -8.11
CA ARG A 53 0.87 -2.62 -8.98
C ARG A 53 1.38 -2.78 -10.42
N VAL A 54 1.99 -1.73 -10.98
CA VAL A 54 2.55 -1.76 -12.33
C VAL A 54 3.69 -2.76 -12.43
N ALA A 55 4.57 -2.85 -11.42
CA ALA A 55 5.65 -3.83 -11.39
C ALA A 55 5.11 -5.28 -11.42
N ILE A 56 4.09 -5.56 -10.60
CA ILE A 56 3.43 -6.88 -10.58
C ILE A 56 2.80 -7.19 -11.93
N ASN A 57 1.99 -6.28 -12.47
CA ASN A 57 1.31 -6.50 -13.75
C ASN A 57 2.28 -6.67 -14.92
N ARG A 58 3.39 -5.92 -14.95
CA ARG A 58 4.41 -6.08 -16.00
C ARG A 58 5.05 -7.47 -15.95
N HIS A 59 5.28 -8.02 -14.76
CA HIS A 59 5.85 -9.35 -14.63
C HIS A 59 4.84 -10.47 -14.95
N LEU A 60 3.59 -10.29 -14.53
CA LEU A 60 2.47 -11.19 -14.82
C LEU A 60 2.04 -11.18 -16.30
N LYS A 61 2.40 -10.13 -17.04
CA LYS A 61 2.00 -9.89 -18.44
C LYS A 61 0.47 -9.80 -18.57
N ARG A 62 -0.17 -10.79 -19.21
CA ARG A 62 -1.63 -10.90 -19.39
C ARG A 62 -2.26 -12.02 -18.55
N LYS A 63 -1.48 -12.67 -17.67
CA LYS A 63 -1.94 -13.82 -16.88
C LYS A 63 -2.15 -13.42 -15.42
N GLY A 64 -3.19 -13.97 -14.80
CA GLY A 64 -3.47 -13.78 -13.39
C GLY A 64 -4.19 -12.47 -13.07
N LYS A 65 -4.56 -12.35 -11.79
CA LYS A 65 -5.32 -11.23 -11.24
C LYS A 65 -4.59 -10.67 -10.04
N VAL A 66 -4.63 -9.34 -9.91
CA VAL A 66 -3.98 -8.60 -8.82
C VAL A 66 -5.04 -7.87 -8.02
N TRP A 67 -4.95 -7.99 -6.70
CA TRP A 67 -5.76 -7.22 -5.75
C TRP A 67 -4.87 -6.27 -4.98
N ILE A 68 -5.34 -5.03 -4.84
CA ILE A 68 -4.75 -4.04 -3.95
C ILE A 68 -5.58 -4.07 -2.66
N ARG A 69 -4.97 -4.45 -1.55
CA ARG A 69 -5.63 -4.60 -0.24
C ARG A 69 -5.67 -3.30 0.57
N VAL A 70 -4.93 -2.30 0.12
CA VAL A 70 -4.74 -1.03 0.84
C VAL A 70 -5.22 0.14 0.00
N PHE A 71 -5.82 1.13 0.67
CA PHE A 71 -6.32 2.34 0.03
C PHE A 71 -5.77 3.59 0.73
N PRO A 72 -5.30 4.60 -0.03
CA PRO A 72 -4.74 5.83 0.54
C PRO A 72 -5.86 6.76 1.04
N HIS A 73 -6.29 6.53 2.28
CA HIS A 73 -7.42 7.22 2.90
C HIS A 73 -7.02 8.45 3.72
N LYS A 74 -5.73 8.67 3.98
CA LYS A 74 -5.27 9.73 4.88
C LYS A 74 -4.58 10.87 4.13
N SER A 75 -5.05 12.10 4.34
CA SER A 75 -4.42 13.29 3.75
C SER A 75 -3.15 13.69 4.49
N VAL A 76 -2.12 14.04 3.72
CA VAL A 76 -0.86 14.62 4.20
C VAL A 76 -0.75 16.04 3.68
N THR A 77 -0.46 16.98 4.57
CA THR A 77 -0.31 18.40 4.24
C THR A 77 1.15 18.81 4.21
N LYS A 78 1.52 19.66 3.25
CA LYS A 78 2.85 20.26 3.12
C LYS A 78 2.69 21.78 3.04
N LYS A 79 3.59 22.52 3.69
CA LYS A 79 3.70 23.97 3.49
C LYS A 79 4.62 24.23 2.29
N PRO A 80 4.37 25.28 1.48
CA PRO A 80 5.30 25.67 0.43
C PRO A 80 6.70 25.90 0.99
N ALA A 81 7.71 25.63 0.16
CA ALA A 81 9.06 26.08 0.46
C ALA A 81 9.08 27.61 0.62
N GLU A 82 10.12 28.15 1.27
CA GLU A 82 10.34 29.60 1.41
C GLU A 82 9.30 30.35 2.28
N THR A 83 8.45 29.63 3.00
CA THR A 83 7.51 30.23 3.97
C THR A 83 7.97 30.05 5.41
N ARG A 84 7.80 31.09 6.24
CA ARG A 84 8.05 31.01 7.70
C ARG A 84 7.04 30.10 8.41
N GLN A 85 7.39 29.65 9.62
CA GLN A 85 6.46 28.93 10.49
C GLN A 85 5.28 29.81 10.93
N GLY A 86 4.18 29.21 11.42
CA GLY A 86 2.93 29.92 11.74
C GLY A 86 1.90 29.94 10.59
N LYS A 87 0.92 30.86 10.64
CA LYS A 87 -0.14 31.06 9.62
C LYS A 87 -1.02 29.83 9.32
N GLY A 88 -1.08 28.88 10.25
CA GLY A 88 -1.93 27.69 10.15
C GLY A 88 -1.35 26.54 9.31
N LYS A 89 -2.21 25.58 8.96
CA LYS A 89 -1.85 24.31 8.33
C LYS A 89 -1.88 24.42 6.80
N GLY A 90 -0.84 23.92 6.13
CA GLY A 90 -0.71 23.93 4.67
C GLY A 90 -1.82 23.17 3.91
N PRO A 91 -1.85 23.29 2.58
CA PRO A 91 -2.75 22.53 1.71
C PRO A 91 -2.46 21.02 1.76
N VAL A 92 -3.41 20.21 1.28
CA VAL A 92 -3.22 18.76 1.09
C VAL A 92 -2.28 18.56 -0.11
N ASP A 93 -1.21 17.82 0.11
CA ASP A 93 -0.16 17.55 -0.87
C ASP A 93 -0.39 16.18 -1.53
N HIS A 94 -0.57 15.14 -0.71
CA HIS A 94 -0.83 13.78 -1.20
C HIS A 94 -1.64 12.95 -0.19
N TRP A 95 -2.05 11.77 -0.64
CA TRP A 95 -2.77 10.78 0.17
C TRP A 95 -1.89 9.58 0.46
N VAL A 96 -2.04 9.04 1.67
CA VAL A 96 -1.29 7.88 2.14
C VAL A 96 -2.19 6.82 2.76
N ALA A 97 -1.80 5.57 2.61
CA ALA A 97 -2.28 4.46 3.41
C ALA A 97 -1.38 4.29 4.64
N VAL A 98 -1.98 4.11 5.82
CA VAL A 98 -1.24 3.79 7.05
C VAL A 98 -1.02 2.29 7.10
N ILE A 99 0.24 1.87 7.08
CA ILE A 99 0.65 0.48 7.08
C ILE A 99 1.24 0.11 8.44
N ARG A 100 0.77 -1.01 9.00
CA ARG A 100 1.28 -1.62 10.23
C ARG A 100 1.83 -3.01 9.91
N PRO A 101 2.82 -3.50 10.69
CA PRO A 101 3.35 -4.85 10.55
C PRO A 101 2.22 -5.87 10.56
N GLY A 102 2.23 -6.78 9.59
CA GLY A 102 1.22 -7.81 9.41
C GLY A 102 0.16 -7.48 8.35
N HIS A 103 0.02 -6.24 7.85
CA HIS A 103 -0.89 -5.97 6.74
C HIS A 103 -0.44 -6.68 5.46
N VAL A 104 -1.35 -7.40 4.82
CA VAL A 104 -1.24 -7.87 3.43
C VAL A 104 -1.60 -6.71 2.52
N LEU A 105 -0.72 -6.37 1.58
CA LEU A 105 -0.81 -5.14 0.77
C LEU A 105 -1.30 -5.41 -0.65
N PHE A 106 -0.78 -6.48 -1.25
CA PHE A 106 -1.18 -6.97 -2.55
C PHE A 106 -1.40 -8.47 -2.49
N GLU A 107 -2.31 -8.95 -3.33
CA GLU A 107 -2.54 -10.37 -3.55
C GLU A 107 -2.55 -10.65 -5.05
N VAL A 108 -2.12 -11.86 -5.41
CA VAL A 108 -2.06 -12.36 -6.78
C VAL A 108 -2.64 -13.77 -6.85
N ALA A 109 -3.27 -14.11 -7.97
CA ALA A 109 -3.77 -15.45 -8.26
C ALA A 109 -3.68 -15.76 -9.75
N GLY A 110 -3.78 -17.05 -10.10
CA GLY A 110 -3.76 -17.50 -11.50
C GLY A 110 -2.36 -17.48 -12.09
N CYS A 111 -1.35 -17.73 -11.27
CA CYS A 111 0.06 -17.84 -11.68
C CYS A 111 0.79 -18.86 -10.80
N SER A 112 1.88 -19.43 -11.30
CA SER A 112 2.71 -20.35 -10.52
C SER A 112 3.44 -19.60 -9.40
N LEU A 113 3.80 -20.32 -8.34
CA LEU A 113 4.56 -19.77 -7.21
C LEU A 113 5.85 -19.06 -7.65
N THR A 114 6.56 -19.59 -8.66
CA THR A 114 7.79 -18.98 -9.18
C THR A 114 7.53 -17.59 -9.77
N ILE A 115 6.48 -17.45 -10.59
CA ILE A 115 6.09 -16.18 -11.19
C ILE A 115 5.58 -15.21 -10.09
N ALA A 116 4.75 -15.71 -9.18
CA ALA A 116 4.23 -14.91 -8.07
C ALA A 116 5.36 -14.37 -7.20
N ARG A 117 6.34 -15.20 -6.85
CA ARG A 117 7.50 -14.81 -6.04
C ARG A 117 8.30 -13.70 -6.71
N GLN A 118 8.61 -13.85 -7.99
CA GLN A 118 9.37 -12.85 -8.74
C GLN A 118 8.58 -11.54 -8.87
N ALA A 119 7.29 -11.60 -9.19
CA ALA A 119 6.41 -10.43 -9.30
C ALA A 119 6.31 -9.66 -7.97
N LEU A 120 6.10 -10.37 -6.87
CA LEU A 120 5.98 -9.77 -5.53
C LEU A 120 7.33 -9.24 -5.03
N SER A 121 8.45 -9.85 -5.39
CA SER A 121 9.79 -9.32 -5.08
C SER A 121 10.06 -8.00 -5.81
N LEU A 122 9.64 -7.87 -7.08
CA LEU A 122 9.72 -6.62 -7.82
C LEU A 122 8.83 -5.54 -7.22
N ALA A 123 7.67 -5.93 -6.68
CA ALA A 123 6.77 -5.03 -5.96
C ALA A 123 7.43 -4.52 -4.67
N ASP A 124 8.04 -5.41 -3.87
CA ASP A 124 8.70 -5.08 -2.60
C ASP A 124 9.77 -3.99 -2.79
N ALA A 125 10.56 -4.08 -3.87
CA ALA A 125 11.57 -3.07 -4.22
C ALA A 125 10.99 -1.67 -4.51
N LYS A 126 9.67 -1.53 -4.72
CA LYS A 126 8.99 -0.23 -4.89
C LYS A 126 8.38 0.29 -3.58
N LEU A 127 8.41 -0.50 -2.51
CA LEU A 127 7.79 -0.16 -1.24
C LEU A 127 8.81 0.46 -0.27
N PRO A 128 8.38 1.41 0.58
CA PRO A 128 9.28 2.06 1.53
C PRO A 128 9.52 1.24 2.81
N PHE A 129 9.09 -0.02 2.86
CA PHE A 129 9.20 -0.89 4.03
C PHE A 129 9.48 -2.33 3.61
N ARG A 130 10.09 -3.10 4.51
CA ARG A 130 10.36 -4.52 4.28
C ARG A 130 9.06 -5.32 4.28
N CYS A 131 8.90 -6.22 3.32
CA CYS A 131 7.80 -7.16 3.30
C CYS A 131 8.30 -8.61 3.22
N ARG A 132 7.37 -9.55 3.38
CA ARG A 132 7.57 -10.97 3.10
C ARG A 132 6.47 -11.50 2.19
N LEU A 133 6.79 -12.52 1.41
CA LEU A 133 5.80 -13.30 0.68
C LEU A 133 4.99 -14.16 1.65
N VAL A 134 3.69 -14.25 1.43
CA VAL A 134 2.77 -15.12 2.16
C VAL A 134 1.91 -15.88 1.16
N SER A 135 1.63 -17.15 1.43
CA SER A 135 0.66 -17.95 0.68
C SER A 135 -0.65 -18.07 1.47
N ARG A 136 -1.74 -18.37 0.77
CA ARG A 136 -3.01 -18.72 1.41
C ARG A 136 -2.87 -20.09 2.08
N VAL A 137 -2.84 -20.11 3.41
CA VAL A 137 -2.93 -21.35 4.17
C VAL A 137 -4.37 -21.84 4.08
N GLN A 138 -4.61 -22.97 3.40
CA GLN A 138 -5.88 -23.68 3.54
C GLN A 138 -5.94 -24.19 4.98
N SER A 139 -6.84 -23.61 5.76
CA SER A 139 -7.29 -24.24 7.00
C SER A 139 -8.33 -25.25 6.57
N PHE A 140 -8.00 -26.54 6.66
CA PHE A 140 -8.95 -27.64 6.50
C PHE A 140 -10.04 -27.54 7.57
#